data_AF-A0A452GIL1-F1
#
_entry.id   AF-A0A452GIL1-F1
#
_cell.length_a   1.000
_cell.length_b   1.000
_cell.length_c   1.000
_cell.angle_alpha   90.00
_cell.angle_beta   90.00
_cell.angle_gamma   90.00
#
_symmetry.space_group_name_H-M   'P 1'
#
loop_
_entity.id
_entity.type
_entity.pdbx_description
1 polymer ?
#
loop_
_entity_poly.entity_id
_entity_poly.type
_entity_poly.pdbx_seq_one_letter_code
_entity_poly.pdbx_strand_id
1 'polypeptide(L)'
;MSKRMYKSGASKRKAAKDAEKELEKIPKLSTYFVLQSNVQVQAHETDSASSDELNVVKRMVDVVIFLSKRNLAFRGSNEKRADPSNGNFLGLFELLAKYDNVLSKLLQRIKKAETPVQYLSPQIQNELIQLVASNIQEANIAQLKKAKYYSVNLDCTPDVSHEEHMSVVLCFVECNGEDGVNICEVFVDFLNVHDTTGEGLLEAFLEKANNLGIDIADMRGQAYDNGANMRGKNKHMRGNMLEINDRALYVLCGAHTWNLVISDAAKSSKYAVHFFGLINRIYIIFFSSCSRWDILQEHMPISVKGLSDTRWESRIDAVKPLLYHLEELCNALSSLREYALEKKDGNTATQAGALLDHVTMWPFVLTVYTWYDILFHVNKTCKLIQSPDVSIDVLQAEAGATMKFLEDYRNIGYKTVVTNAREIAEHMSIEQVFPETRVRRKKRMFDYECADDLSRLSAEEKFKSQFFLVFTDQAISSVLLRFDQLVEWYKKMGDIDANELIMELNRFIYVIEKERGLVTANNFLMYIYKNSLQEIYSTLCICIRILLTAPVTVTGAERSFSRMKLIKNIMRSTTTDDRLSALAVISIENKIARSLDYDALINQFAENKAQKKRFA
;
A
#
# COMPACT_ATOMS: atom_id res chain seq x y z
N MET A 1 -11.93 72.50 -29.70
CA MET A 1 -11.74 71.08 -29.31
C MET A 1 -12.57 70.07 -30.13
N SER A 2 -13.04 70.40 -31.35
CA SER A 2 -13.98 69.56 -32.13
C SER A 2 -13.33 68.69 -33.25
N LYS A 3 -12.01 68.83 -33.51
CA LYS A 3 -11.32 68.04 -34.56
C LYS A 3 -10.66 66.73 -34.07
N ARG A 4 -10.71 66.40 -32.77
CA ARG A 4 -10.10 65.18 -32.20
C ARG A 4 -11.06 63.99 -32.03
N MET A 5 -12.39 64.20 -32.02
CA MET A 5 -13.37 63.09 -31.96
C MET A 5 -13.64 62.44 -33.33
N TYR A 6 -13.43 63.15 -34.45
CA TYR A 6 -13.68 62.58 -35.79
C TYR A 6 -12.59 61.60 -36.28
N LYS A 7 -11.37 61.67 -35.72
CA LYS A 7 -10.28 60.73 -36.08
C LYS A 7 -10.32 59.40 -35.32
N SER A 8 -10.96 59.31 -34.16
CA SER A 8 -11.09 58.03 -33.44
C SER A 8 -12.23 57.16 -34.00
N GLY A 9 -13.30 57.77 -34.51
CA GLY A 9 -14.41 57.06 -35.16
C GLY A 9 -14.03 56.45 -36.52
N ALA A 10 -13.20 57.13 -37.31
CA ALA A 10 -12.74 56.61 -38.62
C ALA A 10 -11.75 55.44 -38.46
N SER A 11 -10.87 55.49 -37.44
CA SER A 11 -9.94 54.39 -37.14
C SER A 11 -10.67 53.16 -36.59
N LYS A 12 -11.69 53.35 -35.74
CA LYS A 12 -12.54 52.25 -35.25
C LYS A 12 -13.41 51.62 -36.35
N ARG A 13 -13.91 52.41 -37.31
CA ARG A 13 -14.66 51.88 -38.46
C ARG A 13 -13.79 51.10 -39.44
N LYS A 14 -12.52 51.49 -39.60
CA LYS A 14 -11.57 50.75 -40.42
C LYS A 14 -11.17 49.43 -39.76
N ALA A 15 -10.86 49.46 -38.46
CA ALA A 15 -10.58 48.24 -37.68
C ALA A 15 -11.79 47.28 -37.64
N ALA A 16 -13.02 47.80 -37.55
CA ALA A 16 -14.22 46.98 -37.62
C ALA A 16 -14.41 46.34 -39.01
N LYS A 17 -14.19 47.08 -40.11
CA LYS A 17 -14.26 46.54 -41.48
C LYS A 17 -13.15 45.53 -41.80
N ASP A 18 -11.95 45.75 -41.23
CA ASP A 18 -10.83 44.83 -41.39
C ASP A 18 -11.06 43.54 -40.57
N ALA A 19 -11.68 43.65 -39.38
CA ALA A 19 -12.13 42.49 -38.61
C ALA A 19 -13.29 41.73 -39.28
N GLU A 20 -14.20 42.45 -39.94
CA GLU A 20 -15.32 41.86 -40.70
C GLU A 20 -14.81 41.10 -41.95
N LYS A 21 -13.77 41.61 -42.62
CA LYS A 21 -13.06 40.92 -43.71
C LYS A 21 -12.24 39.71 -43.26
N GLU A 22 -11.71 39.71 -42.04
CA GLU A 22 -11.05 38.53 -41.46
C GLU A 22 -12.09 37.48 -40.99
N LEU A 23 -13.26 37.92 -40.51
CA LEU A 23 -14.40 37.04 -40.21
C LEU A 23 -14.99 36.36 -41.47
N GLU A 24 -14.93 37.00 -42.64
CA GLU A 24 -15.28 36.37 -43.92
C GLU A 24 -14.26 35.31 -44.39
N LYS A 25 -13.04 35.29 -43.83
CA LYS A 25 -12.03 34.23 -44.08
C LYS A 25 -12.12 33.06 -43.10
N ILE A 26 -12.88 33.21 -42.01
CA ILE A 26 -13.20 32.08 -41.13
C ILE A 26 -14.22 31.21 -41.87
N PRO A 27 -13.97 29.90 -42.07
CA PRO A 27 -14.92 29.03 -42.73
C PRO A 27 -16.26 29.14 -42.01
N LYS A 28 -17.31 29.56 -42.72
CA LYS A 28 -18.68 29.63 -42.18
C LYS A 28 -18.96 28.33 -41.43
N LEU A 29 -19.45 28.41 -40.19
CA LEU A 29 -19.83 27.25 -39.35
C LEU A 29 -20.78 26.26 -40.06
N SER A 30 -21.43 26.67 -41.16
CA SER A 30 -22.16 25.78 -42.06
C SER A 30 -21.27 24.77 -42.81
N THR A 31 -20.00 25.09 -43.09
CA THR A 31 -19.05 24.18 -43.76
C THR A 31 -18.50 23.13 -42.78
N TYR A 32 -18.43 23.43 -41.48
CA TYR A 32 -18.07 22.45 -40.45
C TYR A 32 -19.20 21.42 -40.22
N PHE A 33 -20.45 21.86 -40.28
CA PHE A 33 -21.61 20.96 -40.27
C PHE A 33 -21.76 20.18 -41.58
N VAL A 34 -21.43 20.77 -42.73
CA VAL A 34 -21.43 20.03 -44.01
C VAL A 34 -20.26 19.05 -44.11
N LEU A 35 -19.12 19.31 -43.46
CA LEU A 35 -18.03 18.34 -43.34
C LEU A 35 -18.35 17.24 -42.32
N GLN A 36 -19.06 17.51 -41.22
CA GLN A 36 -19.55 16.44 -40.33
C GLN A 36 -20.69 15.63 -40.97
N SER A 37 -21.58 16.25 -41.75
CA SER A 37 -22.61 15.52 -42.48
C SER A 37 -22.05 14.79 -43.70
N ASN A 38 -21.04 15.31 -44.40
CA ASN A 38 -20.37 14.60 -45.49
C ASN A 38 -19.37 13.56 -44.98
N VAL A 39 -18.81 13.72 -43.78
CA VAL A 39 -18.09 12.63 -43.08
C VAL A 39 -19.09 11.57 -42.59
N GLN A 40 -20.31 11.92 -42.20
CA GLN A 40 -21.37 10.93 -41.94
C GLN A 40 -21.92 10.27 -43.21
N VAL A 41 -21.95 10.97 -44.34
CA VAL A 41 -22.44 10.44 -45.63
C VAL A 41 -21.35 9.68 -46.41
N GLN A 42 -20.07 9.98 -46.22
CA GLN A 42 -18.95 9.15 -46.70
C GLN A 42 -18.46 8.10 -45.69
N ALA A 43 -18.85 8.17 -44.41
CA ALA A 43 -18.66 7.08 -43.44
C ALA A 43 -19.64 5.92 -43.65
N HIS A 44 -20.66 6.08 -44.50
CA HIS A 44 -21.56 4.99 -44.85
C HIS A 44 -20.96 3.93 -45.80
N GLU A 45 -19.72 4.10 -46.27
CA GLU A 45 -18.98 3.10 -47.07
C GLU A 45 -17.58 2.77 -46.52
N THR A 46 -17.36 2.87 -45.20
CA THR A 46 -16.17 2.29 -44.55
C THR A 46 -16.56 1.38 -43.39
N ASP A 47 -16.45 0.06 -43.63
CA ASP A 47 -16.49 -1.08 -42.70
C ASP A 47 -16.89 -0.76 -41.25
N SER A 48 -18.19 -0.65 -40.97
CA SER A 48 -18.69 -0.97 -39.63
C SER A 48 -18.37 -2.45 -39.37
N ALA A 49 -17.61 -2.76 -38.31
CA ALA A 49 -17.36 -4.15 -37.92
C ALA A 49 -18.68 -4.93 -37.90
N SER A 50 -18.72 -6.10 -38.54
CA SER A 50 -19.95 -6.89 -38.60
C SER A 50 -20.40 -7.24 -37.16
N SER A 51 -21.70 -7.34 -36.89
CA SER A 51 -22.23 -7.74 -35.56
C SER A 51 -21.56 -9.02 -35.02
N ASP A 52 -21.14 -9.92 -35.90
CA ASP A 52 -20.36 -11.13 -35.58
C ASP A 52 -18.96 -10.82 -35.02
N GLU A 53 -18.25 -9.81 -35.55
CA GLU A 53 -16.90 -9.42 -35.09
C GLU A 53 -16.92 -8.72 -33.73
N LEU A 54 -17.90 -7.85 -33.48
CA LEU A 54 -18.11 -7.28 -32.14
C LEU A 54 -18.36 -8.39 -31.10
N ASN A 55 -19.16 -9.40 -31.47
CA ASN A 55 -19.45 -10.53 -30.61
C ASN A 55 -18.20 -11.37 -30.29
N VAL A 56 -17.27 -11.53 -31.24
CA VAL A 56 -15.97 -12.17 -30.99
C VAL A 56 -15.19 -11.39 -29.94
N VAL A 57 -15.01 -10.08 -30.13
CA VAL A 57 -14.23 -9.24 -29.23
C VAL A 57 -14.78 -9.29 -27.81
N LYS A 58 -16.11 -9.32 -27.65
CA LYS A 58 -16.79 -9.49 -26.35
C LYS A 58 -16.27 -10.73 -25.58
N ARG A 59 -16.21 -11.89 -26.24
CA ARG A 59 -15.71 -13.13 -25.62
C ARG A 59 -14.20 -13.06 -25.36
N MET A 60 -13.45 -12.37 -26.21
CA MET A 60 -12.00 -12.20 -26.00
C MET A 60 -11.70 -11.30 -24.80
N VAL A 61 -12.49 -10.24 -24.59
CA VAL A 61 -12.43 -9.40 -23.38
C VAL A 61 -12.75 -10.23 -22.13
N ASP A 62 -13.75 -11.11 -22.17
CA ASP A 62 -14.04 -12.04 -21.07
C ASP A 62 -12.85 -12.95 -20.75
N VAL A 63 -12.20 -13.51 -21.77
CA VAL A 63 -10.98 -14.32 -21.61
C VAL A 63 -9.86 -13.50 -20.96
N VAL A 64 -9.65 -12.26 -21.40
CA VAL A 64 -8.65 -11.35 -20.81
C VAL A 64 -8.95 -11.11 -19.33
N ILE A 65 -10.17 -10.69 -18.98
CA ILE A 65 -10.56 -10.42 -17.60
C ILE A 65 -10.42 -11.70 -16.75
N PHE A 66 -10.85 -12.85 -17.27
CA PHE A 66 -10.76 -14.14 -16.59
C PHE A 66 -9.33 -14.51 -16.21
N LEU A 67 -8.39 -14.39 -17.15
CA LEU A 67 -6.99 -14.75 -16.96
C LEU A 67 -6.28 -13.74 -16.06
N SER A 68 -6.47 -12.44 -16.30
CA SER A 68 -5.86 -11.35 -15.51
C SER A 68 -6.28 -11.43 -14.04
N LYS A 69 -7.58 -11.59 -13.78
CA LYS A 69 -8.12 -11.71 -12.41
C LYS A 69 -7.51 -12.87 -11.63
N ARG A 70 -7.17 -13.95 -12.32
CA ARG A 70 -6.56 -15.15 -11.73
C ARG A 70 -5.03 -15.14 -11.78
N ASN A 71 -4.42 -14.09 -12.34
CA ASN A 71 -2.98 -13.95 -12.55
C ASN A 71 -2.38 -15.10 -13.39
N LEU A 72 -3.20 -15.73 -14.24
CA LEU A 72 -2.79 -16.84 -15.09
C LEU A 72 -1.93 -16.34 -16.26
N ALA A 73 -0.94 -17.13 -16.65
CA ALA A 73 -0.15 -16.83 -17.84
C ALA A 73 -1.05 -16.84 -19.08
N PHE A 74 -0.91 -15.87 -19.97
CA PHE A 74 -1.67 -15.84 -21.23
C PHE A 74 -1.02 -16.72 -22.29
N ARG A 75 0.31 -16.72 -22.30
CA ARG A 75 1.17 -17.38 -23.28
C ARG A 75 1.73 -18.69 -22.70
N GLY A 76 2.04 -19.62 -23.59
CA GLY A 76 2.60 -20.94 -23.27
C GLY A 76 3.98 -21.11 -23.89
N SER A 77 4.44 -22.35 -24.01
CA SER A 77 5.72 -22.66 -24.66
C SER A 77 5.70 -22.40 -26.17
N ASN A 78 4.51 -22.32 -26.78
CA ASN A 78 4.31 -21.89 -28.14
C ASN A 78 2.96 -21.17 -28.33
N GLU A 79 2.76 -20.57 -29.50
CA GLU A 79 1.51 -19.91 -29.91
C GLU A 79 0.82 -20.71 -31.04
N LYS A 80 1.13 -22.00 -31.17
CA LYS A 80 0.57 -22.87 -32.20
C LYS A 80 -0.82 -23.34 -31.77
N ARG A 81 -1.78 -23.30 -32.70
CA ARG A 81 -3.15 -23.73 -32.42
C ARG A 81 -3.26 -25.24 -32.36
N ALA A 82 -4.18 -25.74 -31.54
CA ALA A 82 -4.40 -27.15 -31.25
C ALA A 82 -3.15 -27.91 -30.73
N ASP A 83 -2.10 -27.17 -30.33
CA ASP A 83 -0.93 -27.73 -29.67
C ASP A 83 -1.20 -27.73 -28.15
N PRO A 84 -1.03 -28.88 -27.46
CA PRO A 84 -1.25 -28.96 -26.01
C PRO A 84 -0.39 -28.01 -25.18
N SER A 85 0.71 -27.50 -25.75
CA SER A 85 1.64 -26.59 -25.09
C SER A 85 1.38 -25.11 -25.42
N ASN A 86 0.25 -24.80 -26.06
CA ASN A 86 -0.15 -23.43 -26.35
C ASN A 86 -0.54 -22.65 -25.08
N GLY A 87 -0.55 -21.32 -25.18
CA GLY A 87 -0.88 -20.46 -24.05
C GLY A 87 -2.34 -20.56 -23.59
N ASN A 88 -2.60 -20.28 -22.32
CA ASN A 88 -3.96 -20.35 -21.76
C ASN A 88 -4.97 -19.46 -22.49
N PHE A 89 -4.54 -18.36 -23.13
CA PHE A 89 -5.42 -17.54 -23.96
C PHE A 89 -5.97 -18.32 -25.16
N LEU A 90 -5.08 -18.99 -25.90
CA LEU A 90 -5.47 -19.82 -27.04
C LEU A 90 -6.22 -21.07 -26.59
N GLY A 91 -5.75 -21.75 -25.53
CA GLY A 91 -6.42 -22.92 -24.98
C GLY A 91 -7.83 -22.62 -24.49
N LEU A 92 -8.04 -21.48 -23.82
CA LEU A 92 -9.38 -21.07 -23.37
C LEU A 92 -10.28 -20.66 -24.54
N PHE A 93 -9.72 -19.98 -25.54
CA PHE A 93 -10.44 -19.67 -26.78
C PHE A 93 -10.91 -20.94 -27.49
N GLU A 94 -10.02 -21.94 -27.64
CA GLU A 94 -10.33 -23.23 -28.26
C GLU A 94 -11.38 -24.02 -27.47
N LEU A 95 -11.32 -23.96 -26.14
CA LEU A 95 -12.34 -24.54 -25.27
C LEU A 95 -13.71 -23.88 -25.46
N LEU A 96 -13.76 -22.54 -25.43
CA LEU A 96 -15.01 -21.79 -25.61
C LEU A 96 -15.59 -22.00 -27.02
N ALA A 97 -14.75 -22.10 -28.04
CA ALA A 97 -15.19 -22.36 -29.42
C ALA A 97 -15.87 -23.73 -29.61
N LYS A 98 -15.75 -24.67 -28.66
CA LYS A 98 -16.53 -25.92 -28.67
C LYS A 98 -18.00 -25.69 -28.33
N TYR A 99 -18.32 -24.64 -27.59
CA TYR A 99 -19.65 -24.37 -27.04
C TYR A 99 -20.28 -23.07 -27.56
N ASP A 100 -19.47 -22.11 -28.03
CA ASP A 100 -19.91 -20.83 -28.57
C ASP A 100 -19.87 -20.84 -30.11
N ASN A 101 -21.04 -20.66 -30.73
CA ASN A 101 -21.20 -20.69 -32.19
C ASN A 101 -20.45 -19.57 -32.91
N VAL A 102 -20.28 -18.39 -32.28
CA VAL A 102 -19.58 -17.24 -32.87
C VAL A 102 -18.09 -17.56 -32.97
N LEU A 103 -17.49 -18.03 -31.87
CA LEU A 103 -16.09 -18.43 -31.83
C LEU A 103 -15.80 -19.64 -32.72
N SER A 104 -16.73 -20.61 -32.78
CA SER A 104 -16.62 -21.77 -33.66
C SER A 104 -16.57 -21.36 -35.14
N LYS A 105 -17.45 -20.45 -35.57
CA LYS A 105 -17.44 -19.89 -36.94
C LYS A 105 -16.13 -19.16 -37.24
N LEU A 106 -15.63 -18.34 -36.32
CA LEU A 106 -14.34 -17.67 -36.48
C LEU A 106 -13.20 -18.68 -36.64
N LEU A 107 -13.16 -19.72 -35.81
CA LEU A 107 -12.15 -20.78 -35.91
C LEU A 107 -12.20 -21.50 -37.27
N GLN A 108 -13.40 -21.73 -37.82
CA GLN A 108 -13.57 -22.31 -39.15
C GLN A 108 -13.07 -21.38 -40.27
N ARG A 109 -13.43 -20.09 -40.24
CA ARG A 109 -12.95 -19.09 -41.21
C ARG A 109 -11.43 -18.99 -41.21
N ILE A 110 -10.82 -18.97 -40.02
CA ILE A 110 -9.37 -18.98 -39.86
C ILE A 110 -8.74 -20.27 -40.45
N LYS A 111 -9.35 -21.45 -40.23
CA LYS A 111 -8.87 -22.72 -40.82
C LYS A 111 -8.91 -22.72 -42.35
N LYS A 112 -9.90 -22.06 -42.93
CA LYS A 112 -10.04 -21.91 -44.38
C LYS A 112 -9.18 -20.79 -44.98
N ALA A 113 -8.38 -20.10 -44.16
CA ALA A 113 -7.61 -18.91 -44.53
C ALA A 113 -8.48 -17.75 -45.09
N GLU A 114 -9.78 -17.74 -44.79
CA GLU A 114 -10.74 -16.71 -45.20
C GLU A 114 -10.62 -15.44 -44.33
N THR A 115 -9.94 -15.54 -43.18
CA THR A 115 -9.71 -14.41 -42.27
C THR A 115 -8.29 -14.50 -41.73
N PRO A 116 -7.52 -13.40 -41.70
CA PRO A 116 -6.18 -13.42 -41.14
C PRO A 116 -6.21 -13.77 -39.65
N VAL A 117 -5.18 -14.51 -39.22
CA VAL A 117 -4.95 -14.99 -37.83
C VAL A 117 -4.89 -13.86 -36.79
N GLN A 118 -4.83 -12.61 -37.24
CA GLN A 118 -4.52 -11.44 -36.43
C GLN A 118 -5.34 -11.33 -35.15
N TYR A 119 -6.63 -11.73 -35.15
CA TYR A 119 -7.49 -11.67 -33.97
C TYR A 119 -6.90 -12.38 -32.74
N LEU A 120 -6.25 -13.54 -32.92
CA LEU A 120 -5.69 -14.33 -31.81
C LEU A 120 -4.24 -13.97 -31.48
N SER A 121 -3.66 -12.98 -32.17
CA SER A 121 -2.24 -12.66 -32.05
C SER A 121 -1.89 -12.05 -30.67
N PRO A 122 -0.63 -12.19 -30.23
CA PRO A 122 -0.14 -11.53 -29.03
C PRO A 122 -0.34 -10.01 -29.02
N GLN A 123 -0.35 -9.38 -30.20
CA GLN A 123 -0.59 -7.95 -30.37
C GLN A 123 -2.03 -7.58 -30.01
N ILE A 124 -3.03 -8.32 -30.52
CA ILE A 124 -4.43 -8.08 -30.16
C ILE A 124 -4.67 -8.37 -28.68
N GLN A 125 -4.05 -9.41 -28.12
CA GLN A 125 -4.11 -9.66 -26.68
C GLN A 125 -3.63 -8.44 -25.87
N ASN A 126 -2.50 -7.84 -26.25
CA ASN A 126 -1.98 -6.62 -25.61
C ASN A 126 -2.96 -5.46 -25.76
N GLU A 127 -3.52 -5.23 -26.95
CA GLU A 127 -4.47 -4.15 -27.17
C GLU A 127 -5.75 -4.31 -26.32
N LEU A 128 -6.29 -5.53 -26.21
CA LEU A 128 -7.45 -5.80 -25.36
C LEU A 128 -7.12 -5.62 -23.87
N ILE A 129 -5.94 -6.06 -23.43
CA ILE A 129 -5.47 -5.84 -22.05
C ILE A 129 -5.39 -4.35 -21.75
N GLN A 130 -4.77 -3.56 -22.64
CA GLN A 130 -4.66 -2.12 -22.46
C GLN A 130 -6.03 -1.44 -22.46
N LEU A 131 -6.90 -1.81 -23.39
CA LEU A 131 -8.25 -1.25 -23.47
C LEU A 131 -9.03 -1.43 -22.16
N VAL A 132 -9.05 -2.66 -21.62
CA VAL A 132 -9.74 -2.95 -20.36
C VAL A 132 -9.10 -2.20 -19.20
N ALA A 133 -7.76 -2.19 -19.11
CA ALA A 133 -7.05 -1.48 -18.05
C ALA A 133 -7.31 0.04 -18.09
N SER A 134 -7.26 0.68 -19.26
CA SER A 134 -7.52 2.10 -19.43
C SER A 134 -8.95 2.46 -19.04
N ASN A 135 -9.95 1.65 -19.40
CA ASN A 135 -11.34 1.90 -18.99
C ASN A 135 -11.53 1.79 -17.47
N ILE A 136 -10.84 0.86 -16.81
CA ILE A 136 -10.85 0.76 -15.35
C ILE A 136 -10.21 2.00 -14.72
N GLN A 137 -9.06 2.43 -15.26
CA GLN A 137 -8.38 3.64 -14.80
C GLN A 137 -9.28 4.87 -14.99
N GLU A 138 -9.90 5.05 -16.15
CA GLU A 138 -10.82 6.15 -16.44
C GLU A 138 -12.02 6.18 -15.48
N ALA A 139 -12.63 5.03 -15.22
CA ALA A 139 -13.73 4.91 -14.25
C ALA A 139 -13.30 5.31 -12.83
N ASN A 140 -12.12 4.86 -12.40
CA ASN A 140 -11.53 5.21 -11.11
C ASN A 140 -11.22 6.71 -11.01
N ILE A 141 -10.61 7.30 -12.04
CA ILE A 141 -10.28 8.72 -12.06
C ILE A 141 -11.55 9.57 -12.14
N ALA A 142 -12.61 9.12 -12.80
CA ALA A 142 -13.91 9.79 -12.78
C ALA A 142 -14.51 9.82 -11.37
N GLN A 143 -14.42 8.72 -10.61
CA GLN A 143 -14.85 8.68 -9.21
C GLN A 143 -13.99 9.60 -8.33
N LEU A 144 -12.67 9.60 -8.50
CA LEU A 144 -11.77 10.50 -7.80
C LEU A 144 -12.12 11.97 -8.07
N LYS A 145 -12.33 12.35 -9.34
CA LYS A 145 -12.72 13.71 -9.72
C LYS A 145 -14.05 14.13 -9.09
N LYS A 146 -15.02 13.21 -8.96
CA LYS A 146 -16.27 13.44 -8.23
C LYS A 146 -16.02 13.60 -6.72
N ALA A 147 -15.12 12.81 -6.16
CA ALA A 147 -14.71 12.89 -4.75
C ALA A 147 -13.84 14.13 -4.45
N LYS A 148 -13.26 14.75 -5.48
CA LYS A 148 -12.38 15.93 -5.40
C LYS A 148 -11.11 15.67 -4.60
N TYR A 149 -11.24 15.57 -3.27
CA TYR A 149 -10.12 15.38 -2.36
C TYR A 149 -9.63 13.93 -2.38
N TYR A 150 -8.31 13.77 -2.38
CA TYR A 150 -7.66 12.47 -2.36
C TYR A 150 -6.31 12.54 -1.65
N SER A 151 -5.76 11.38 -1.32
CA SER A 151 -4.37 11.21 -0.94
C SER A 151 -3.67 10.21 -1.85
N VAL A 152 -2.33 10.27 -1.85
CA VAL A 152 -1.48 9.34 -2.58
C VAL A 152 -0.69 8.48 -1.61
N ASN A 153 -0.54 7.20 -1.95
CA ASN A 153 0.38 6.28 -1.33
C ASN A 153 1.30 5.69 -2.39
N LEU A 154 2.59 5.99 -2.28
CA LEU A 154 3.62 5.53 -3.20
C LEU A 154 4.62 4.64 -2.49
N ASP A 155 4.89 3.49 -3.09
CA ASP A 155 5.85 2.53 -2.56
C ASP A 155 6.69 1.98 -3.71
N CYS A 156 7.95 1.61 -3.45
CA CYS A 156 8.87 1.11 -4.46
C CYS A 156 9.34 -0.30 -4.09
N THR A 157 9.40 -1.19 -5.07
CA THR A 157 10.06 -2.48 -4.90
C THR A 157 10.74 -2.88 -6.21
N PRO A 158 11.90 -3.55 -6.14
CA PRO A 158 12.46 -4.20 -7.31
C PRO A 158 11.62 -5.42 -7.69
N ASP A 159 11.50 -5.67 -9.00
CA ASP A 159 10.91 -6.90 -9.53
C ASP A 159 11.94 -8.05 -9.68
N VAL A 160 11.51 -9.16 -10.29
CA VAL A 160 12.36 -10.34 -10.53
C VAL A 160 13.50 -10.09 -11.53
N SER A 161 13.44 -8.99 -12.28
CA SER A 161 14.46 -8.55 -13.23
C SER A 161 15.37 -7.46 -12.63
N HIS A 162 15.21 -7.13 -11.35
CA HIS A 162 15.91 -6.05 -10.65
C HIS A 162 15.61 -4.64 -11.19
N GLU A 163 14.43 -4.45 -11.78
CA GLU A 163 13.92 -3.13 -12.16
C GLU A 163 13.07 -2.59 -11.01
N GLU A 164 13.28 -1.32 -10.62
CA GLU A 164 12.51 -0.66 -9.57
C GLU A 164 11.16 -0.18 -10.10
N HIS A 165 10.07 -0.64 -9.45
CA HIS A 165 8.71 -0.25 -9.79
C HIS A 165 8.07 0.51 -8.64
N MET A 166 7.53 1.68 -8.94
CA MET A 166 6.74 2.48 -8.00
C MET A 166 5.24 2.16 -8.16
N SER A 167 4.62 1.65 -7.11
CA SER A 167 3.18 1.47 -7.00
C SER A 167 2.51 2.82 -6.76
N VAL A 168 1.49 3.15 -7.56
CA VAL A 168 0.68 4.36 -7.38
C VAL A 168 -0.70 3.96 -6.89
N VAL A 169 -1.01 4.30 -5.64
CA VAL A 169 -2.32 4.06 -5.02
C VAL A 169 -2.94 5.40 -4.60
N LEU A 170 -4.22 5.59 -4.92
CA LEU A 170 -4.98 6.77 -4.55
C LEU A 170 -6.07 6.40 -3.54
N CYS A 171 -6.24 7.22 -2.52
CA CYS A 171 -7.29 7.07 -1.52
C CYS A 171 -8.24 8.27 -1.54
N PHE A 172 -9.53 8.04 -1.69
CA PHE A 172 -10.56 9.08 -1.69
C PHE A 172 -11.87 8.56 -1.11
N VAL A 173 -12.80 9.46 -0.81
CA VAL A 173 -14.08 9.10 -0.18
C VAL A 173 -15.20 9.29 -1.19
N GLU A 174 -15.82 8.18 -1.58
CA GLU A 174 -17.01 8.19 -2.40
C GLU A 174 -18.24 8.36 -1.50
N CYS A 175 -19.09 9.35 -1.81
CA CYS A 175 -20.33 9.58 -1.09
C CYS A 175 -21.51 9.40 -2.05
N ASN A 176 -22.24 8.29 -1.91
CA ASN A 176 -23.37 7.95 -2.77
C ASN A 176 -24.67 7.93 -1.97
N GLY A 177 -25.40 9.07 -1.95
CA GLY A 177 -26.79 9.17 -1.49
C GLY A 177 -27.19 8.23 -0.35
N GLU A 178 -28.18 7.37 -0.59
CA GLU A 178 -28.70 6.37 0.38
C GLU A 178 -27.77 5.17 0.60
N ASP A 179 -26.86 4.87 -0.34
CA ASP A 179 -26.03 3.64 -0.39
C ASP A 179 -24.69 3.74 0.35
N GLY A 180 -24.32 4.93 0.82
CA GLY A 180 -23.30 5.12 1.82
C GLY A 180 -21.99 5.77 1.38
N VAL A 181 -21.20 6.09 2.38
CA VAL A 181 -19.87 6.68 2.37
C VAL A 181 -18.88 5.52 2.35
N ASN A 182 -18.09 5.44 1.29
CA ASN A 182 -17.08 4.42 1.12
C ASN A 182 -15.70 5.05 0.99
N ILE A 183 -14.76 4.53 1.77
CA ILE A 183 -13.35 4.87 1.62
C ILE A 183 -12.81 3.98 0.49
N CYS A 184 -12.38 4.60 -0.60
CA CYS A 184 -11.91 3.93 -1.79
C CYS A 184 -10.38 3.99 -1.84
N GLU A 185 -9.72 2.84 -1.73
CA GLU A 185 -8.28 2.67 -2.01
C GLU A 185 -8.13 2.00 -3.37
N VAL A 186 -7.62 2.76 -4.35
CA VAL A 186 -7.57 2.35 -5.76
C VAL A 186 -6.13 2.29 -6.25
N PHE A 187 -5.76 1.16 -6.83
CA PHE A 187 -4.50 1.01 -7.55
C PHE A 187 -4.59 1.61 -8.96
N VAL A 188 -3.64 2.49 -9.29
CA VAL A 188 -3.62 3.19 -10.57
C VAL A 188 -2.61 2.56 -11.52
N ASP A 189 -1.36 2.42 -11.12
CA ASP A 189 -0.29 2.01 -12.03
C ASP A 189 0.96 1.50 -11.30
N PHE A 190 1.80 0.76 -12.05
CA PHE A 190 3.20 0.55 -11.72
C PHE A 190 4.06 1.39 -12.66
N LEU A 191 4.80 2.34 -12.09
CA LEU A 191 5.73 3.18 -12.84
C LEU A 191 7.13 2.59 -12.74
N ASN A 192 7.74 2.23 -13.87
CA ASN A 192 9.17 1.87 -13.90
C ASN A 192 10.00 3.14 -13.64
N VAL A 193 10.81 3.12 -12.59
CA VAL A 193 11.57 4.27 -12.11
C VAL A 193 13.06 3.96 -12.12
N HIS A 194 13.79 4.60 -13.02
CA HIS A 194 15.25 4.46 -13.10
C HIS A 194 15.98 5.36 -12.10
N ASP A 195 15.43 6.55 -11.83
CA ASP A 195 15.91 7.44 -10.79
C ASP A 195 15.14 7.21 -9.49
N THR A 196 15.81 6.55 -8.54
CA THR A 196 15.25 6.27 -7.21
C THR A 196 15.44 7.42 -6.21
N THR A 197 15.93 8.58 -6.66
CA THR A 197 15.96 9.79 -5.83
C THR A 197 14.55 10.32 -5.59
N GLY A 198 14.36 11.08 -4.51
CA GLY A 198 13.06 11.68 -4.21
C GLY A 198 12.56 12.66 -5.27
N GLU A 199 13.45 13.20 -6.12
CA GLU A 199 13.08 14.09 -7.24
C GLU A 199 12.58 13.28 -8.44
N GLY A 200 13.32 12.25 -8.86
CA GLY A 200 12.91 11.37 -9.95
C GLY A 200 11.59 10.64 -9.69
N LEU A 201 11.37 10.16 -8.46
CA LEU A 201 10.11 9.55 -8.05
C LEU A 201 8.93 10.55 -8.09
N LEU A 202 9.18 11.81 -7.72
CA LEU A 202 8.17 12.86 -7.79
C LEU A 202 7.82 13.21 -9.23
N GLU A 203 8.82 13.39 -10.08
CA GLU A 203 8.62 13.71 -11.50
C GLU A 203 7.79 12.62 -12.19
N ALA A 204 8.14 11.35 -11.98
CA ALA A 204 7.39 10.21 -12.52
C ALA A 204 5.91 10.22 -12.07
N PHE A 205 5.64 10.50 -10.80
CA PHE A 205 4.27 10.61 -10.30
C PHE A 205 3.52 11.83 -10.90
N LEU A 206 4.17 13.00 -10.97
CA LEU A 206 3.56 14.20 -11.52
C LEU A 206 3.23 14.06 -13.01
N GLU A 207 4.13 13.44 -13.79
CA GLU A 207 3.87 13.12 -15.19
C GLU A 207 2.64 12.21 -15.30
N LYS A 208 2.56 11.16 -14.47
CA LYS A 208 1.41 10.26 -14.48
C LYS A 208 0.12 10.96 -14.08
N ALA A 209 0.16 11.78 -13.04
CA ALA A 209 -0.99 12.56 -12.58
C ALA A 209 -1.49 13.52 -13.67
N ASN A 210 -0.57 14.21 -14.36
CA ASN A 210 -0.89 15.08 -15.47
C ASN A 210 -1.54 14.32 -16.64
N ASN A 211 -0.99 13.16 -17.01
CA ASN A 211 -1.55 12.31 -18.07
C ASN A 211 -2.96 11.81 -17.77
N LEU A 212 -3.31 11.62 -16.50
CA LEU A 212 -4.65 11.25 -16.04
C LEU A 212 -5.56 12.48 -15.78
N GLY A 213 -5.02 13.69 -15.89
CA GLY A 213 -5.70 14.94 -15.56
C GLY A 213 -6.15 14.99 -14.10
N ILE A 214 -5.31 14.51 -13.18
CA ILE A 214 -5.51 14.59 -11.73
C ILE A 214 -4.91 15.91 -11.24
N ASP A 215 -5.72 16.72 -10.55
CA ASP A 215 -5.27 18.00 -10.01
C ASP A 215 -4.53 17.82 -8.68
N ILE A 216 -3.22 18.11 -8.68
CA ILE A 216 -2.38 18.06 -7.48
C ILE A 216 -2.89 19.02 -6.41
N ALA A 217 -3.57 20.11 -6.77
CA ALA A 217 -4.12 21.07 -5.82
C ALA A 217 -5.27 20.50 -4.97
N ASP A 218 -5.89 19.39 -5.38
CA ASP A 218 -6.92 18.68 -4.61
C ASP A 218 -6.35 17.59 -3.69
N MET A 219 -5.05 17.29 -3.80
CA MET A 219 -4.39 16.33 -2.92
C MET A 219 -4.31 16.84 -1.48
N ARG A 220 -4.66 16.01 -0.49
CA ARG A 220 -4.67 16.34 0.95
C ARG A 220 -3.82 15.42 1.80
N GLY A 221 -3.31 14.34 1.23
CA GLY A 221 -2.37 13.44 1.89
C GLY A 221 -1.34 12.86 0.92
N GLN A 222 -0.16 12.55 1.46
CA GLN A 222 0.93 11.85 0.79
C GLN A 222 1.57 10.86 1.78
N ALA A 223 1.81 9.62 1.35
CA ALA A 223 2.45 8.57 2.13
C ALA A 223 3.51 7.84 1.29
N TYR A 224 4.70 7.62 1.86
CA TYR A 224 5.85 6.98 1.21
C TYR A 224 6.57 6.00 2.16
N ASP A 225 7.05 4.86 1.65
CA ASP A 225 7.90 3.91 2.42
C ASP A 225 9.39 4.35 2.51
N ASN A 226 10.16 3.73 3.40
CA ASN A 226 11.43 4.13 4.01
C ASN A 226 12.68 4.12 3.15
N GLY A 227 12.58 4.16 1.83
CA GLY A 227 13.77 4.47 1.04
C GLY A 227 14.43 5.70 1.65
N ALA A 228 15.75 5.66 1.91
CA ALA A 228 16.46 6.81 2.48
C ALA A 228 16.16 8.09 1.68
N ASN A 229 15.89 7.92 0.38
CA ASN A 229 15.51 8.92 -0.63
C ASN A 229 14.07 9.48 -0.51
N MET A 230 13.21 8.89 0.32
CA MET A 230 11.81 9.33 0.54
C MET A 230 11.58 10.07 1.86
N ARG A 231 12.57 10.13 2.77
CA ARG A 231 12.36 10.56 4.18
C ARG A 231 13.12 11.77 4.70
N GLY A 232 14.29 12.09 4.15
CA GLY A 232 15.15 13.13 4.72
C GLY A 232 14.60 14.55 4.55
N LYS A 233 14.85 15.43 5.53
CA LYS A 233 14.29 16.79 5.55
C LYS A 233 14.81 17.74 4.45
N ASN A 234 15.90 17.43 3.73
CA ASN A 234 16.63 18.45 2.98
C ASN A 234 16.77 18.28 1.45
N LYS A 235 16.24 17.22 0.82
CA LYS A 235 16.30 16.93 -0.66
C LYS A 235 15.40 15.72 -1.07
N HIS A 236 14.19 15.60 -0.54
CA HIS A 236 13.40 14.36 -0.68
C HIS A 236 11.97 14.67 -1.11
N MET A 237 11.32 13.69 -1.74
CA MET A 237 9.97 13.77 -2.34
C MET A 237 8.94 14.50 -1.48
N ARG A 238 8.95 14.26 -0.16
CA ARG A 238 8.11 14.96 0.82
C ARG A 238 8.23 16.48 0.77
N GLY A 239 9.46 17.00 0.80
CA GLY A 239 9.71 18.44 0.84
C GLY A 239 9.25 19.10 -0.45
N ASN A 240 9.67 18.53 -1.58
CA ASN A 240 9.31 19.01 -2.91
C ASN A 240 7.79 18.97 -3.13
N MET A 241 7.11 17.91 -2.66
CA MET A 241 5.65 17.83 -2.76
C MET A 241 4.94 18.88 -1.91
N LEU A 242 5.46 19.19 -0.71
CA LEU A 242 4.92 20.26 0.14
C LEU A 242 5.20 21.66 -0.45
N GLU A 243 6.25 21.83 -1.26
CA GLU A 243 6.48 23.06 -2.02
C GLU A 243 5.47 23.23 -3.17
N ILE A 244 5.05 22.12 -3.80
CA ILE A 244 4.03 22.12 -4.86
C ILE A 244 2.62 22.30 -4.27
N ASN A 245 2.31 21.58 -3.20
CA ASN A 245 1.04 21.64 -2.50
C ASN A 245 1.27 21.51 -0.98
N ASP A 246 1.24 22.65 -0.30
CA ASP A 246 1.43 22.78 1.15
C ASP A 246 0.30 22.15 1.99
N ARG A 247 -0.81 21.77 1.34
CA ARG A 247 -1.98 21.10 1.93
C ARG A 247 -1.89 19.58 1.87
N ALA A 248 -0.97 19.03 1.07
CA ALA A 248 -0.78 17.58 0.94
C ALA A 248 -0.02 17.05 2.16
N LEU A 249 -0.72 16.64 3.21
CA LEU A 249 -0.08 16.18 4.44
C LEU A 249 0.76 14.94 4.21
N TYR A 250 2.02 14.99 4.62
CA TYR A 250 2.78 13.78 4.80
C TYR A 250 2.29 12.99 6.02
N VAL A 251 1.58 11.90 5.74
CA VAL A 251 1.19 10.90 6.74
C VAL A 251 2.20 9.76 6.65
N LEU A 252 2.95 9.56 7.73
CA LEU A 252 3.64 8.30 7.92
C LEU A 252 2.57 7.22 8.03
N CYS A 253 2.57 6.26 7.11
CA CYS A 253 1.67 5.11 7.18
C CYS A 253 1.53 4.61 8.63
N GLY A 254 0.32 4.35 9.11
CA GLY A 254 0.09 3.98 10.50
C GLY A 254 0.79 2.68 10.90
N ALA A 255 0.74 1.65 10.05
CA ALA A 255 1.54 0.43 10.20
C ALA A 255 3.03 0.73 10.31
N HIS A 256 3.47 1.68 9.50
CA HIS A 256 4.85 2.08 9.41
C HIS A 256 5.32 2.89 10.62
N THR A 257 4.49 3.78 11.13
CA THR A 257 4.70 4.57 12.34
C THR A 257 5.00 3.66 13.52
N TRP A 258 4.21 2.61 13.70
CA TRP A 258 4.41 1.61 14.75
C TRP A 258 5.59 0.66 14.45
N ASN A 259 5.85 0.32 13.19
CA ASN A 259 7.05 -0.42 12.81
C ASN A 259 8.34 0.34 13.11
N LEU A 260 8.35 1.66 12.97
CA LEU A 260 9.47 2.48 13.42
C LEU A 260 9.57 2.54 14.93
N VAL A 261 8.45 2.68 15.65
CA VAL A 261 8.44 2.63 17.13
C VAL A 261 9.14 1.35 17.59
N ILE A 262 8.79 0.21 17.00
CA ILE A 262 9.40 -1.08 17.30
C ILE A 262 10.86 -1.16 16.83
N SER A 263 11.18 -0.68 15.63
CA SER A 263 12.54 -0.74 15.07
C SER A 263 13.53 0.13 15.88
N ASP A 264 13.10 1.33 16.27
CA ASP A 264 13.87 2.27 17.09
C ASP A 264 14.07 1.68 18.48
N ALA A 265 13.02 1.10 19.08
CA ALA A 265 13.11 0.43 20.37
C ALA A 265 13.99 -0.83 20.29
N ALA A 266 13.98 -1.58 19.18
CA ALA A 266 14.85 -2.74 19.00
C ALA A 266 16.34 -2.40 18.90
N LYS A 267 16.66 -1.15 18.53
CA LYS A 267 18.02 -0.62 18.43
C LYS A 267 18.43 0.16 19.68
N SER A 268 17.53 0.38 20.63
CA SER A 268 17.77 1.28 21.77
C SER A 268 18.71 0.69 22.84
N SER A 269 18.85 -0.64 22.89
CA SER A 269 19.67 -1.31 23.89
C SER A 269 20.39 -2.53 23.33
N LYS A 270 21.52 -2.88 23.96
CA LYS A 270 22.29 -4.09 23.60
C LYS A 270 21.44 -5.35 23.75
N TYR A 271 20.65 -5.44 24.82
CA TYR A 271 19.75 -6.59 25.07
C TYR A 271 18.73 -6.75 23.94
N ALA A 272 18.11 -5.65 23.48
CA ALA A 272 17.16 -5.67 22.38
C ALA A 272 17.80 -6.11 21.04
N VAL A 273 18.99 -5.61 20.73
CA VAL A 273 19.74 -5.97 19.51
C VAL A 273 20.14 -7.45 19.52
N HIS A 274 20.67 -7.93 20.65
CA HIS A 274 21.07 -9.33 20.80
C HIS A 274 19.86 -10.28 20.73
N PHE A 275 18.72 -9.90 21.30
CA PHE A 275 17.52 -10.74 21.35
C PHE A 275 17.03 -11.19 19.96
N PHE A 276 16.80 -10.25 19.03
CA PHE A 276 16.37 -10.62 17.69
C PHE A 276 17.46 -11.36 16.90
N GLY A 277 18.74 -11.05 17.15
CA GLY A 277 19.84 -11.84 16.62
C GLY A 277 19.77 -13.31 17.05
N LEU A 278 19.42 -13.58 18.32
CA LEU A 278 19.25 -14.94 18.84
C LEU A 278 18.03 -15.65 18.26
N ILE A 279 16.87 -14.98 18.18
CA ILE A 279 15.66 -15.56 17.56
C ILE A 279 15.94 -15.98 16.12
N ASN A 280 16.59 -15.12 15.34
CA ASN A 280 16.90 -15.45 13.95
C ASN A 280 17.87 -16.63 13.84
N ARG A 281 18.83 -16.76 14.75
CA ARG A 281 19.75 -17.91 14.80
C ARG A 281 19.01 -19.21 15.13
N ILE A 282 18.02 -19.17 16.02
CA ILE A 282 17.15 -20.32 16.32
C ILE A 282 16.38 -20.73 15.06
N TYR A 283 15.80 -19.78 14.32
CA TYR A 283 15.14 -20.11 13.06
C TYR A 283 16.11 -20.73 12.04
N ILE A 284 17.26 -20.09 11.82
CA ILE A 284 18.24 -20.54 10.81
C ILE A 284 18.77 -21.95 11.12
N ILE A 285 19.10 -22.26 12.38
CA ILE A 285 19.72 -23.56 12.70
C ILE A 285 18.79 -24.73 12.36
N PHE A 286 17.48 -24.58 12.59
CA PHE A 286 16.46 -25.57 12.25
C PHE A 286 16.09 -25.55 10.77
N PHE A 287 15.93 -24.36 10.17
CA PHE A 287 15.57 -24.21 8.75
C PHE A 287 16.66 -24.69 7.78
N SER A 288 17.91 -24.77 8.24
CA SER A 288 19.06 -25.13 7.40
C SER A 288 19.00 -26.54 6.80
N SER A 289 18.18 -27.47 7.33
CA SER A 289 17.97 -28.78 6.70
C SER A 289 16.64 -29.42 7.09
N CYS A 290 16.11 -30.28 6.22
CA CYS A 290 14.85 -30.99 6.47
C CYS A 290 14.91 -31.82 7.76
N SER A 291 15.99 -32.57 8.00
CA SER A 291 16.10 -33.39 9.21
C SER A 291 16.13 -32.56 10.49
N ARG A 292 16.71 -31.36 10.48
CA ARG A 292 16.68 -30.46 11.64
C ARG A 292 15.29 -29.87 11.82
N TRP A 293 14.63 -29.51 10.72
CA TRP A 293 13.25 -29.05 10.74
C TRP A 293 12.29 -30.12 11.28
N ASP A 294 12.49 -31.39 10.94
CA ASP A 294 11.70 -32.51 11.45
C ASP A 294 11.82 -32.62 12.97
N ILE A 295 13.05 -32.53 13.51
CA ILE A 295 13.29 -32.48 14.97
C ILE A 295 12.51 -31.34 15.63
N LEU A 296 12.50 -30.15 15.01
CA LEU A 296 11.72 -29.02 15.53
C LEU A 296 10.21 -29.35 15.55
N GLN A 297 9.68 -29.95 14.49
CA GLN A 297 8.25 -30.28 14.37
C GLN A 297 7.81 -31.39 15.34
N GLU A 298 8.71 -32.30 15.71
CA GLU A 298 8.43 -33.37 16.68
C GLU A 298 8.18 -32.81 18.09
N HIS A 299 8.82 -31.69 18.44
CA HIS A 299 8.72 -31.09 19.76
C HIS A 299 7.76 -29.89 19.81
N MET A 300 7.74 -29.05 18.77
CA MET A 300 7.04 -27.76 18.81
C MET A 300 5.64 -27.83 18.18
N PRO A 301 4.56 -27.52 18.93
CA PRO A 301 3.21 -27.43 18.37
C PRO A 301 3.04 -26.21 17.44
N ILE A 302 3.84 -25.16 17.65
CA ILE A 302 3.90 -23.96 16.81
C ILE A 302 5.35 -23.74 16.39
N SER A 303 5.62 -23.75 15.08
CA SER A 303 6.98 -23.58 14.56
C SER A 303 7.54 -22.17 14.78
N VAL A 304 8.86 -22.06 14.97
CA VAL A 304 9.57 -20.77 14.99
C VAL A 304 9.58 -20.15 13.59
N LYS A 305 9.48 -18.81 13.53
CA LYS A 305 9.46 -18.06 12.27
C LYS A 305 10.71 -17.21 12.10
N GLY A 306 11.14 -17.06 10.84
CA GLY A 306 12.16 -16.09 10.47
C GLY A 306 11.69 -14.65 10.74
N LEU A 307 12.64 -13.75 10.96
CA LEU A 307 12.33 -12.34 11.18
C LEU A 307 12.00 -11.65 9.86
N SER A 308 10.98 -10.80 9.87
CA SER A 308 10.72 -9.87 8.77
C SER A 308 11.64 -8.65 8.91
N ASP A 309 12.38 -8.32 7.84
CA ASP A 309 13.28 -7.17 7.82
C ASP A 309 12.54 -5.84 7.74
N THR A 310 11.41 -5.81 7.03
CA THR A 310 10.62 -4.59 6.76
C THR A 310 9.43 -4.42 7.70
N ARG A 311 8.84 -5.50 8.20
CA ARG A 311 7.63 -5.48 9.06
C ARG A 311 7.95 -5.92 10.49
N TRP A 312 8.29 -4.96 11.34
CA TRP A 312 8.75 -5.24 12.70
C TRP A 312 7.63 -5.70 13.64
N GLU A 313 6.40 -5.26 13.43
CA GLU A 313 5.21 -5.70 14.15
C GLU A 313 4.89 -7.18 13.92
N SER A 314 5.23 -7.72 12.75
CA SER A 314 5.01 -9.14 12.45
C SER A 314 5.97 -10.08 13.19
N ARG A 315 7.03 -9.53 13.81
CA ARG A 315 7.99 -10.28 14.63
C ARG A 315 7.36 -10.85 15.91
N ILE A 316 6.15 -10.41 16.28
CA ILE A 316 5.36 -11.04 17.35
C ILE A 316 5.20 -12.55 17.12
N ASP A 317 5.05 -12.98 15.87
CA ASP A 317 4.91 -14.40 15.55
C ASP A 317 6.21 -15.18 15.73
N ALA A 318 7.35 -14.50 15.75
CA ALA A 318 8.63 -15.10 16.10
C ALA A 318 8.83 -15.14 17.63
N VAL A 319 8.18 -14.27 18.40
CA VAL A 319 8.26 -14.23 19.88
C VAL A 319 7.26 -15.18 20.55
N LYS A 320 6.06 -15.35 20.00
CA LYS A 320 5.00 -16.23 20.54
C LYS A 320 5.49 -17.66 20.87
N PRO A 321 6.22 -18.36 19.99
CA PRO A 321 6.70 -19.71 20.30
C PRO A 321 7.63 -19.73 21.52
N LEU A 322 8.43 -18.67 21.72
CA LEU A 322 9.35 -18.58 22.87
C LEU A 322 8.61 -18.24 24.17
N LEU A 323 7.45 -17.59 24.11
CA LEU A 323 6.64 -17.30 25.29
C LEU A 323 5.86 -18.52 25.75
N TYR A 324 5.16 -19.17 24.82
CA TYR A 324 4.19 -20.23 25.14
C TYR A 324 4.79 -21.64 25.13
N HIS A 325 5.92 -21.84 24.43
CA HIS A 325 6.52 -23.15 24.20
C HIS A 325 8.04 -23.14 24.46
N LEU A 326 8.48 -22.42 25.50
CA LEU A 326 9.91 -22.30 25.82
C LEU A 326 10.54 -23.65 26.18
N GLU A 327 9.80 -24.49 26.90
CA GLU A 327 10.25 -25.81 27.32
C GLU A 327 10.40 -26.76 26.13
N GLU A 328 9.39 -26.80 25.26
CA GLU A 328 9.42 -27.58 24.03
C GLU A 328 10.57 -27.13 23.12
N LEU A 329 10.86 -25.83 23.07
CA LEU A 329 12.02 -25.30 22.34
C LEU A 329 13.34 -25.76 22.95
N CYS A 330 13.45 -25.78 24.28
CA CYS A 330 14.62 -26.30 24.98
C CYS A 330 14.83 -27.79 24.70
N ASN A 331 13.74 -28.57 24.68
CA ASN A 331 13.75 -29.98 24.32
C ASN A 331 14.20 -30.16 22.86
N ALA A 332 13.66 -29.38 21.93
CA ALA A 332 14.06 -29.41 20.52
C ALA A 332 15.55 -29.08 20.32
N LEU A 333 16.08 -28.06 21.02
CA LEU A 333 17.50 -27.70 20.96
C LEU A 333 18.39 -28.79 21.59
N SER A 334 17.93 -29.46 22.64
CA SER A 334 18.63 -30.58 23.26
C SER A 334 18.68 -31.80 22.33
N SER A 335 17.55 -32.19 21.74
CA SER A 335 17.47 -33.26 20.73
C SER A 335 18.32 -32.95 19.50
N LEU A 336 18.31 -31.69 19.04
CA LEU A 336 19.16 -31.25 17.93
C LEU A 336 20.65 -31.38 18.26
N ARG A 337 21.05 -31.04 19.49
CA ARG A 337 22.43 -31.18 19.95
C ARG A 337 22.86 -32.65 19.95
N GLU A 338 22.03 -33.55 20.48
CA GLU A 338 22.30 -34.99 20.50
C GLU A 338 22.42 -35.55 19.08
N TYR A 339 21.45 -35.24 18.22
CA TYR A 339 21.47 -35.61 16.80
C TYR A 339 22.74 -35.13 16.09
N ALA A 340 23.16 -33.88 16.35
CA ALA A 340 24.37 -33.32 15.77
C ALA A 340 25.65 -34.04 16.26
N LEU A 341 25.70 -34.43 17.54
CA LEU A 341 26.81 -35.21 18.09
C LEU A 341 26.90 -36.60 17.45
N GLU A 342 25.77 -37.29 17.27
CA GLU A 342 25.71 -38.59 16.57
C GLU A 342 26.20 -38.49 15.12
N LYS A 343 25.81 -37.41 14.42
CA LYS A 343 26.24 -37.12 13.05
C LYS A 343 27.66 -36.57 12.95
N LYS A 344 28.35 -36.36 14.08
CA LYS A 344 29.69 -35.75 14.17
C LYS A 344 29.74 -34.32 13.58
N ASP A 345 28.63 -33.59 13.65
CA ASP A 345 28.53 -32.18 13.27
C ASP A 345 28.78 -31.29 14.50
N GLY A 346 30.07 -31.04 14.79
CA GLY A 346 30.49 -30.24 15.93
C GLY A 346 30.01 -28.79 15.90
N ASN A 347 29.80 -28.21 14.71
CA ASN A 347 29.31 -26.84 14.57
C ASN A 347 27.87 -26.74 15.05
N THR A 348 26.99 -27.63 14.58
CA THR A 348 25.57 -27.62 14.98
C THR A 348 25.41 -28.00 16.44
N ALA A 349 26.16 -28.97 16.94
CA ALA A 349 26.11 -29.36 18.35
C ALA A 349 26.48 -28.20 19.28
N THR A 350 27.56 -27.46 18.95
CA THR A 350 28.01 -26.31 19.74
C THR A 350 27.03 -25.15 19.64
N GLN A 351 26.49 -24.87 18.45
CA GLN A 351 25.50 -23.82 18.25
C GLN A 351 24.19 -24.11 18.98
N ALA A 352 23.67 -25.34 18.90
CA ALA A 352 22.46 -25.76 19.60
C ALA A 352 22.63 -25.67 21.12
N GLY A 353 23.78 -26.13 21.65
CA GLY A 353 24.10 -25.99 23.08
C GLY A 353 24.18 -24.52 23.52
N ALA A 354 24.89 -23.67 22.78
CA ALA A 354 24.99 -22.25 23.12
C ALA A 354 23.62 -21.53 23.03
N LEU A 355 22.76 -21.91 22.09
CA LEU A 355 21.38 -21.39 22.03
C LEU A 355 20.57 -21.84 23.23
N LEU A 356 20.66 -23.12 23.63
CA LEU A 356 20.01 -23.66 24.82
C LEU A 356 20.42 -22.91 26.10
N ASP A 357 21.71 -22.67 26.26
CA ASP A 357 22.25 -21.91 27.41
C ASP A 357 21.70 -20.48 27.42
N HIS A 358 21.60 -19.83 26.25
CA HIS A 358 21.10 -18.47 26.15
C HIS A 358 19.59 -18.34 26.40
N VAL A 359 18.77 -19.27 25.90
CA VAL A 359 17.30 -19.21 26.07
C VAL A 359 16.86 -19.52 27.50
N THR A 360 17.70 -20.21 28.26
CA THR A 360 17.48 -20.53 29.69
C THR A 360 18.05 -19.47 30.64
N MET A 361 18.60 -18.36 30.13
CA MET A 361 19.06 -17.26 30.98
C MET A 361 17.90 -16.39 31.47
N TRP A 362 17.90 -16.02 32.75
CA TRP A 362 16.89 -15.14 33.34
C TRP A 362 16.68 -13.80 32.58
N PRO A 363 17.72 -13.05 32.18
CA PRO A 363 17.56 -11.87 31.33
C PRO A 363 16.85 -12.14 30.00
N PHE A 364 17.04 -13.33 29.42
CA PHE A 364 16.42 -13.69 28.15
C PHE A 364 14.91 -13.91 28.34
N VAL A 365 14.51 -14.65 29.36
CA VAL A 365 13.09 -14.88 29.70
C VAL A 365 12.38 -13.53 29.93
N LEU A 366 12.95 -12.65 30.75
CA LEU A 366 12.40 -11.29 30.97
C LEU A 366 12.28 -10.48 29.67
N THR A 367 13.25 -10.65 28.76
CA THR A 367 13.25 -9.98 27.46
C THR A 367 12.14 -10.52 26.55
N VAL A 368 11.86 -11.83 26.55
CA VAL A 368 10.74 -12.45 25.80
C VAL A 368 9.41 -11.86 26.24
N TYR A 369 9.13 -11.84 27.56
CA TYR A 369 7.89 -11.28 28.10
C TYR A 369 7.76 -9.79 27.81
N THR A 370 8.85 -9.03 28.02
CA THR A 370 8.85 -7.58 27.74
C THR A 370 8.52 -7.28 26.28
N TRP A 371 9.13 -8.03 25.35
CA TRP A 371 8.89 -7.89 23.93
C TRP A 371 7.48 -8.32 23.53
N TYR A 372 6.99 -9.43 24.09
CA TYR A 372 5.67 -9.93 23.77
C TYR A 372 4.58 -8.93 24.13
N ASP A 373 4.58 -8.40 25.36
CA ASP A 373 3.54 -7.48 25.83
C ASP A 373 3.47 -6.24 24.92
N ILE A 374 4.62 -5.64 24.60
CA ILE A 374 4.67 -4.45 23.73
C ILE A 374 4.28 -4.80 22.28
N LEU A 375 4.85 -5.87 21.71
CA LEU A 375 4.52 -6.28 20.35
C LEU A 375 3.05 -6.69 20.22
N PHE A 376 2.43 -7.25 21.25
CA PHE A 376 1.02 -7.61 21.25
C PHE A 376 0.14 -6.38 21.12
N HIS A 377 0.33 -5.38 21.99
CA HIS A 377 -0.45 -4.15 21.95
C HIS A 377 -0.18 -3.35 20.66
N VAL A 378 1.07 -3.28 20.22
CA VAL A 378 1.43 -2.60 18.97
C VAL A 378 0.90 -3.36 17.75
N ASN A 379 1.04 -4.68 17.67
CA ASN A 379 0.53 -5.48 16.54
C ASN A 379 -0.99 -5.42 16.44
N LYS A 380 -1.70 -5.42 17.58
CA LYS A 380 -3.16 -5.21 17.61
C LYS A 380 -3.51 -3.86 16.99
N THR A 381 -2.82 -2.81 17.43
CA THR A 381 -3.01 -1.46 16.89
C THR A 381 -2.69 -1.44 15.39
N CYS A 382 -1.53 -1.93 14.96
CA CYS A 382 -1.14 -2.00 13.55
C CYS A 382 -2.17 -2.70 12.67
N LYS A 383 -2.64 -3.89 13.06
CA LYS A 383 -3.62 -4.67 12.28
C LYS A 383 -4.94 -3.94 12.15
N LEU A 384 -5.35 -3.26 13.22
CA LEU A 384 -6.54 -2.44 13.22
C LEU A 384 -6.33 -1.23 12.31
N ILE A 385 -5.21 -0.51 12.40
CA ILE A 385 -4.90 0.59 11.50
C ILE A 385 -4.80 0.13 10.03
N GLN A 386 -4.31 -1.08 9.77
CA GLN A 386 -4.19 -1.62 8.41
C GLN A 386 -5.53 -2.06 7.80
N SER A 387 -6.64 -2.10 8.57
CA SER A 387 -7.93 -2.50 7.99
C SER A 387 -8.48 -1.38 7.08
N PRO A 388 -8.98 -1.71 5.88
CA PRO A 388 -9.41 -0.72 4.89
C PRO A 388 -10.62 0.12 5.34
N ASP A 389 -11.39 -0.36 6.31
CA ASP A 389 -12.62 0.29 6.79
C ASP A 389 -12.41 1.13 8.07
N VAL A 390 -11.16 1.43 8.45
CA VAL A 390 -10.86 2.08 9.73
C VAL A 390 -10.95 3.60 9.66
N SER A 391 -11.73 4.18 10.58
CA SER A 391 -11.91 5.62 10.73
C SER A 391 -10.84 6.26 11.62
N ILE A 392 -10.56 7.56 11.42
CA ILE A 392 -9.52 8.30 12.18
C ILE A 392 -9.80 8.42 13.67
N ASP A 393 -11.06 8.49 14.07
CA ASP A 393 -11.48 8.45 15.46
C ASP A 393 -11.14 7.11 16.13
N VAL A 394 -11.36 5.98 15.45
CA VAL A 394 -10.95 4.65 15.91
C VAL A 394 -9.41 4.58 16.01
N LEU A 395 -8.70 5.18 15.05
CA LEU A 395 -7.23 5.28 15.09
C LEU A 395 -6.74 6.09 16.29
N GLN A 396 -7.38 7.22 16.58
CA GLN A 396 -7.06 8.09 17.72
C GLN A 396 -7.35 7.38 19.04
N ALA A 397 -8.48 6.69 19.15
CA ALA A 397 -8.87 5.96 20.36
C ALA A 397 -7.90 4.80 20.64
N GLU A 398 -7.61 3.97 19.64
CA GLU A 398 -6.71 2.81 19.81
C GLU A 398 -5.26 3.24 20.03
N ALA A 399 -4.79 4.27 19.33
CA ALA A 399 -3.45 4.78 19.57
C ALA A 399 -3.33 5.49 20.92
N GLY A 400 -4.38 6.19 21.38
CA GLY A 400 -4.46 6.71 22.75
C GLY A 400 -4.47 5.60 23.80
N ALA A 401 -5.17 4.49 23.54
CA ALA A 401 -5.16 3.31 24.40
C ALA A 401 -3.77 2.66 24.47
N THR A 402 -3.07 2.55 23.33
CA THR A 402 -1.70 2.03 23.28
C THR A 402 -0.70 2.98 23.94
N MET A 403 -0.89 4.30 23.82
CA MET A 403 -0.09 5.30 24.53
C MET A 403 -0.25 5.16 26.05
N LYS A 404 -1.50 5.10 26.53
CA LYS A 404 -1.80 4.88 27.95
C LYS A 404 -1.22 3.56 28.45
N PHE A 405 -1.34 2.48 27.68
CA PHE A 405 -0.70 1.20 27.99
C PHE A 405 0.81 1.38 28.16
N LEU A 406 1.51 2.04 27.23
CA LEU A 406 2.96 2.24 27.32
C LEU A 406 3.36 3.06 28.55
N GLU A 407 2.60 4.09 28.90
CA GLU A 407 2.81 4.91 30.11
C GLU A 407 2.62 4.09 31.39
N ASP A 408 1.53 3.34 31.49
CA ASP A 408 1.28 2.45 32.62
C ASP A 408 2.36 1.35 32.69
N TYR A 409 2.69 0.74 31.56
CA TYR A 409 3.68 -0.32 31.45
C TYR A 409 5.08 0.15 31.84
N ARG A 410 5.47 1.38 31.49
CA ARG A 410 6.73 1.98 31.96
C ARG A 410 6.82 2.03 33.50
N ASN A 411 5.72 2.34 34.17
CA ASN A 411 5.69 2.56 35.61
C ASN A 411 5.54 1.27 36.42
N ILE A 412 4.63 0.38 36.01
CA ILE A 412 4.28 -0.84 36.75
C ILE A 412 4.63 -2.14 36.03
N GLY A 413 4.84 -2.10 34.71
CA GLY A 413 5.00 -3.28 33.86
C GLY A 413 6.19 -4.16 34.21
N TYR A 414 7.31 -3.59 34.69
CA TYR A 414 8.47 -4.39 35.09
C TYR A 414 8.14 -5.42 36.17
N LYS A 415 7.31 -5.02 37.16
CA LYS A 415 6.89 -5.94 38.22
C LYS A 415 6.02 -7.07 37.68
N THR A 416 5.12 -6.73 36.76
CA THR A 416 4.24 -7.70 36.09
C THR A 416 5.06 -8.71 35.27
N VAL A 417 6.03 -8.24 34.48
CA VAL A 417 6.93 -9.08 33.69
C VAL A 417 7.70 -10.05 34.58
N VAL A 418 8.30 -9.57 35.68
CA VAL A 418 9.05 -10.41 36.62
C VAL A 418 8.15 -11.47 37.26
N THR A 419 6.91 -11.12 37.57
CA THR A 419 5.94 -12.06 38.19
C THR A 419 5.55 -13.15 37.20
N ASN A 420 5.18 -12.78 35.97
CA ASN A 420 4.77 -13.75 34.95
C ASN A 420 5.94 -14.65 34.52
N ALA A 421 7.14 -14.07 34.35
CA ALA A 421 8.34 -14.82 33.99
C ALA A 421 8.80 -15.78 35.10
N ARG A 422 8.46 -15.50 36.37
CA ARG A 422 8.80 -16.37 37.50
C ARG A 422 8.08 -17.72 37.42
N GLU A 423 6.81 -17.73 37.02
CA GLU A 423 6.02 -18.97 36.90
C GLU A 423 6.70 -19.97 35.96
N ILE A 424 7.09 -19.52 34.76
CA ILE A 424 7.78 -20.39 33.79
C ILE A 424 9.21 -20.73 34.22
N ALA A 425 9.91 -19.79 34.88
CA ALA A 425 11.27 -20.05 35.36
C ALA A 425 11.28 -21.10 36.48
N GLU A 426 10.31 -21.07 37.39
CA GLU A 426 10.16 -22.09 38.44
C GLU A 426 9.78 -23.44 37.84
N HIS A 427 8.86 -23.47 36.87
CA HIS A 427 8.49 -24.69 36.15
C HIS A 427 9.69 -25.35 35.47
N MET A 428 10.51 -24.55 34.77
CA MET A 428 11.67 -25.02 34.02
C MET A 428 12.96 -25.12 34.86
N SER A 429 12.90 -24.80 36.17
CA SER A 429 14.09 -24.73 37.05
C SER A 429 15.19 -23.78 36.54
N ILE A 430 14.81 -22.68 35.92
CA ILE A 430 15.73 -21.63 35.46
C ILE A 430 16.20 -20.79 36.65
N GLU A 431 17.52 -20.61 36.78
CA GLU A 431 18.11 -19.78 37.82
C GLU A 431 17.76 -18.30 37.61
N GLN A 432 17.03 -17.71 38.56
CA GLN A 432 16.53 -16.32 38.52
C GLN A 432 17.62 -15.30 38.92
N VAL A 433 18.83 -15.43 38.34
CA VAL A 433 20.00 -14.61 38.68
C VAL A 433 20.51 -13.86 37.45
N PHE A 434 20.92 -12.61 37.64
CA PHE A 434 21.57 -11.83 36.60
C PHE A 434 23.08 -12.12 36.54
N PRO A 435 23.66 -12.37 35.35
CA PRO A 435 25.10 -12.58 35.23
C PRO A 435 25.89 -11.35 35.69
N GLU A 436 26.82 -11.54 36.63
CA GLU A 436 27.68 -10.45 37.10
C GLU A 436 28.72 -10.07 36.03
N THR A 437 28.71 -8.81 35.60
CA THR A 437 29.74 -8.26 34.72
C THR A 437 30.85 -7.59 35.54
N ARG A 438 32.11 -7.96 35.26
CA ARG A 438 33.28 -7.36 35.93
C ARG A 438 33.29 -5.84 35.73
N VAL A 439 33.10 -5.08 36.81
CA VAL A 439 33.16 -3.62 36.76
C VAL A 439 34.61 -3.16 36.66
N ARG A 440 34.99 -2.53 35.54
CA ARG A 440 36.32 -1.93 35.37
C ARG A 440 36.40 -0.67 36.23
N ARG A 441 37.13 -0.71 37.34
CA ARG A 441 37.38 0.47 38.18
C ARG A 441 38.40 1.38 37.50
N LYS A 442 38.02 2.63 37.20
CA LYS A 442 38.96 3.69 36.79
C LYS A 442 39.76 4.11 38.02
N LYS A 443 41.09 4.26 37.87
CA LYS A 443 41.96 4.77 38.93
C LYS A 443 41.59 6.25 39.17
N ARG A 444 41.16 6.59 40.39
CA ARG A 444 40.85 7.97 40.77
C ARG A 444 42.16 8.70 41.07
N MET A 445 42.29 9.94 40.62
CA MET A 445 43.46 10.78 40.93
C MET A 445 43.18 11.74 42.09
N PHE A 446 41.90 12.04 42.38
CA PHE A 446 41.50 12.95 43.46
C PHE A 446 40.28 12.43 44.24
N ASP A 447 40.22 12.79 45.52
CA ASP A 447 39.24 12.26 46.47
C ASP A 447 37.81 12.80 46.26
N TYR A 448 37.67 13.91 45.53
CA TYR A 448 36.38 14.52 45.16
C TYR A 448 35.80 13.97 43.84
N GLU A 449 36.48 13.06 43.15
CA GLU A 449 35.95 12.39 41.96
C GLU A 449 34.85 11.40 42.35
N CYS A 450 33.60 11.74 42.05
CA CYS A 450 32.46 10.84 42.20
C CYS A 450 32.65 9.58 41.34
N ALA A 451 32.25 8.42 41.88
CA ALA A 451 32.15 7.20 41.08
C ALA A 451 31.08 7.41 39.99
N ASP A 452 31.26 6.86 38.78
CA ASP A 452 30.17 6.76 37.80
C ASP A 452 28.94 6.12 38.47
N ASP A 453 27.81 6.83 38.55
CA ASP A 453 26.60 6.36 39.27
C ASP A 453 26.07 5.03 38.74
N LEU A 454 26.24 4.76 37.44
CA LEU A 454 25.90 3.49 36.79
C LEU A 454 26.71 2.29 37.30
N SER A 455 27.87 2.52 37.91
CA SER A 455 28.73 1.45 38.43
C SER A 455 28.22 0.85 39.75
N ARG A 456 27.32 1.56 40.47
CA ARG A 456 26.77 1.18 41.78
C ARG A 456 25.45 0.39 41.73
N LEU A 457 24.76 0.41 40.60
CA LEU A 457 23.48 -0.31 40.44
C LEU A 457 23.68 -1.83 40.45
N SER A 458 22.70 -2.55 41.01
CA SER A 458 22.64 -4.02 40.93
C SER A 458 22.51 -4.49 39.48
N ALA A 459 22.82 -5.75 39.19
CA ALA A 459 22.69 -6.28 37.82
C ALA A 459 21.23 -6.24 37.32
N GLU A 460 20.27 -6.42 38.23
CA GLU A 460 18.84 -6.25 37.97
C GLU A 460 18.48 -4.79 37.68
N GLU A 461 18.97 -3.84 38.49
CA GLU A 461 18.73 -2.40 38.28
C GLU A 461 19.38 -1.89 36.99
N LYS A 462 20.55 -2.44 36.62
CA LYS A 462 21.20 -2.19 35.33
C LYS A 462 20.35 -2.73 34.18
N PHE A 463 19.84 -3.95 34.27
CA PHE A 463 18.94 -4.50 33.26
C PHE A 463 17.67 -3.65 33.13
N LYS A 464 17.02 -3.31 34.24
CA LYS A 464 15.82 -2.47 34.26
C LYS A 464 16.08 -1.09 33.65
N SER A 465 17.18 -0.43 34.01
CA SER A 465 17.50 0.91 33.51
C SER A 465 17.97 0.90 32.05
N GLN A 466 18.82 -0.05 31.65
CA GLN A 466 19.44 -0.07 30.32
C GLN A 466 18.61 -0.78 29.24
N PHE A 467 17.71 -1.67 29.63
CA PHE A 467 16.79 -2.35 28.73
C PHE A 467 15.36 -1.85 28.95
N PHE A 468 14.70 -2.19 30.06
CA PHE A 468 13.25 -1.98 30.20
C PHE A 468 12.83 -0.50 30.09
N LEU A 469 13.48 0.41 30.83
CA LEU A 469 13.14 1.84 30.83
C LEU A 469 13.54 2.51 29.52
N VAL A 470 14.77 2.31 29.03
CA VAL A 470 15.22 2.85 27.73
C VAL A 470 14.32 2.37 26.59
N PHE A 471 13.87 1.12 26.64
CA PHE A 471 12.99 0.53 25.65
C PHE A 471 11.59 1.15 25.67
N THR A 472 10.98 1.27 26.86
CA THR A 472 9.65 1.88 27.03
C THR A 472 9.66 3.38 26.76
N ASP A 473 10.68 4.11 27.20
CA ASP A 473 10.89 5.54 26.92
C ASP A 473 11.04 5.81 25.42
N GLN A 474 11.80 4.97 24.70
CA GLN A 474 11.93 5.08 23.25
C GLN A 474 10.60 4.82 22.55
N ALA A 475 9.82 3.84 23.01
CA ALA A 475 8.51 3.56 22.45
C ALA A 475 7.54 4.75 22.64
N ILE A 476 7.49 5.31 23.86
CA ILE A 476 6.68 6.49 24.22
C ILE A 476 7.09 7.71 23.39
N SER A 477 8.38 8.04 23.37
CA SER A 477 8.89 9.21 22.64
C SER A 477 8.63 9.11 21.14
N SER A 478 8.75 7.91 20.56
CA SER A 478 8.46 7.68 19.15
C SER A 478 6.97 7.86 18.82
N VAL A 479 6.07 7.52 19.72
CA VAL A 479 4.63 7.73 19.54
C VAL A 479 4.29 9.23 19.64
N LEU A 480 4.75 9.92 20.70
CA LEU A 480 4.47 11.34 20.93
C LEU A 480 4.93 12.27 19.80
N LEU A 481 6.19 12.12 19.33
CA LEU A 481 6.76 12.94 18.25
C LEU A 481 5.94 12.88 16.94
N ARG A 482 5.19 11.79 16.74
CA ARG A 482 4.42 11.53 15.52
C ARG A 482 2.96 11.98 15.67
N PHE A 483 2.42 11.97 16.90
CA PHE A 483 1.13 12.61 17.21
C PHE A 483 1.17 14.14 17.06
N ASP A 484 2.26 14.78 17.49
CA ASP A 484 2.42 16.23 17.34
C ASP A 484 2.38 16.69 15.88
N GLN A 485 2.89 15.87 14.95
CA GLN A 485 2.83 16.15 13.50
C GLN A 485 1.40 16.11 12.95
N LEU A 486 0.55 15.23 13.48
CA LEU A 486 -0.88 15.15 13.12
C LEU A 486 -1.66 16.36 13.68
N VAL A 487 -1.30 16.83 14.88
CA VAL A 487 -1.94 18.00 15.50
C VAL A 487 -1.54 19.30 14.82
N GLU A 488 -0.26 19.46 14.44
CA GLU A 488 0.17 20.61 13.63
C GLU A 488 -0.50 20.68 12.26
N TRP A 489 -0.87 19.53 11.68
CA TRP A 489 -1.62 19.47 10.42
C TRP A 489 -3.03 20.06 10.53
N TYR A 490 -3.77 19.71 11.59
CA TYR A 490 -5.12 20.24 11.78
C TYR A 490 -5.14 21.77 11.78
N LYS A 491 -4.07 22.40 12.30
CA LYS A 491 -3.93 23.86 12.35
C LYS A 491 -3.61 24.50 10.99
N LYS A 492 -3.18 23.74 9.99
CA LYS A 492 -2.75 24.22 8.66
C LYS A 492 -3.81 24.05 7.57
N MET A 493 -4.98 23.48 7.87
CA MET A 493 -6.07 23.39 6.91
C MET A 493 -6.68 24.77 6.60
N GLY A 494 -6.19 25.42 5.55
CA GLY A 494 -6.72 26.71 5.06
C GLY A 494 -7.95 26.59 4.14
N ASP A 495 -8.47 25.38 3.90
CA ASP A 495 -9.66 25.13 3.05
C ASP A 495 -10.99 25.26 3.79
N ILE A 496 -10.94 25.45 5.09
CA ILE A 496 -12.08 25.36 6.00
C ILE A 496 -12.18 26.69 6.73
N ASP A 497 -13.35 27.33 6.65
CA ASP A 497 -13.64 28.46 7.52
C ASP A 497 -13.84 27.92 8.94
N ALA A 498 -12.87 28.20 9.82
CA ALA A 498 -12.88 27.74 11.19
C ALA A 498 -14.13 28.21 11.96
N ASN A 499 -14.66 29.41 11.67
CA ASN A 499 -15.84 29.93 12.35
C ASN A 499 -17.09 29.19 11.90
N GLU A 500 -17.22 28.93 10.60
CA GLU A 500 -18.36 28.18 10.05
C GLU A 500 -18.34 26.72 10.55
N LEU A 501 -17.17 26.07 10.57
CA LEU A 501 -17.01 24.73 11.13
C LEU A 501 -17.44 24.68 12.61
N ILE A 502 -17.02 25.65 13.42
CA ILE A 502 -17.42 25.72 14.83
C ILE A 502 -18.94 25.86 14.97
N MET A 503 -19.57 26.69 14.14
CA MET A 503 -21.04 26.85 14.14
C MET A 503 -21.77 25.58 13.71
N GLU A 504 -21.28 24.89 12.69
CA GLU A 504 -21.81 23.59 12.25
C GLU A 504 -21.62 22.50 13.31
N LEU A 505 -20.44 22.38 13.92
CA LEU A 505 -20.16 21.43 14.99
C LEU A 505 -21.06 21.66 16.20
N ASN A 506 -21.22 22.90 16.65
CA ASN A 506 -22.11 23.23 17.77
C ASN A 506 -23.57 22.80 17.52
N ARG A 507 -24.04 22.90 16.26
CA ARG A 507 -25.36 22.39 15.86
C ARG A 507 -25.40 20.87 15.78
N PHE A 508 -24.34 20.25 15.28
CA PHE A 508 -24.24 18.80 15.10
C PHE A 508 -24.11 18.05 16.44
N ILE A 509 -23.55 18.67 17.49
CA ILE A 509 -23.50 18.08 18.84
C ILE A 509 -24.90 17.68 19.33
N TYR A 510 -25.93 18.50 19.08
CA TYR A 510 -27.30 18.18 19.46
C TYR A 510 -27.86 16.94 18.73
N VAL A 511 -27.40 16.69 17.50
CA VAL A 511 -27.74 15.49 16.72
C VAL A 511 -27.08 14.27 17.34
N ILE A 512 -25.78 14.37 17.66
CA ILE A 512 -25.00 13.29 18.31
C ILE A 512 -25.60 12.94 19.69
N GLU A 513 -26.01 13.93 20.47
CA GLU A 513 -26.63 13.71 21.79
C GLU A 513 -27.97 12.97 21.70
N LYS A 514 -28.71 13.15 20.61
CA LYS A 514 -30.01 12.49 20.38
C LYS A 514 -29.89 11.12 19.73
N GLU A 515 -28.92 10.91 18.85
CA GLU A 515 -28.71 9.62 18.19
C GLU A 515 -27.61 8.79 18.87
N ARG A 516 -28.07 7.83 19.69
CA ARG A 516 -27.18 6.83 20.30
C ARG A 516 -26.64 5.89 19.23
N GLY A 517 -25.40 6.10 18.79
CA GLY A 517 -24.72 5.23 17.83
C GLY A 517 -23.76 5.95 16.87
N LEU A 518 -23.82 7.29 16.80
CA LEU A 518 -22.87 8.09 16.04
C LEU A 518 -21.58 8.29 16.87
N VAL A 519 -20.57 7.47 16.58
CA VAL A 519 -19.28 7.50 17.29
C VAL A 519 -18.13 7.88 16.35
N THR A 520 -18.20 7.45 15.08
CA THR A 520 -17.10 7.60 14.13
C THR A 520 -17.33 8.71 13.10
N ALA A 521 -16.25 9.29 12.56
CA ALA A 521 -16.30 10.27 11.48
C ALA A 521 -17.02 9.70 10.24
N ASN A 522 -16.82 8.42 9.95
CA ASN A 522 -17.55 7.75 8.88
C ASN A 522 -19.06 7.69 9.19
N ASN A 523 -19.45 7.38 10.42
CA ASN A 523 -20.87 7.39 10.81
C ASN A 523 -21.49 8.79 10.74
N PHE A 524 -20.74 9.84 11.10
CA PHE A 524 -21.19 11.22 10.97
C PHE A 524 -21.46 11.59 9.52
N LEU A 525 -20.53 11.27 8.60
CA LEU A 525 -20.70 11.55 7.19
C LEU A 525 -21.85 10.72 6.59
N MET A 526 -21.94 9.44 6.94
CA MET A 526 -23.06 8.56 6.59
C MET A 526 -24.40 9.15 7.01
N TYR A 527 -24.49 9.66 8.25
CA TYR A 527 -25.69 10.27 8.77
C TYR A 527 -26.09 11.51 7.97
N ILE A 528 -25.13 12.39 7.71
CA ILE A 528 -25.37 13.63 6.96
C ILE A 528 -25.87 13.30 5.56
N TYR A 529 -25.28 12.31 4.89
CA TYR A 529 -25.69 11.91 3.54
C TYR A 529 -27.05 11.22 3.50
N LYS A 530 -27.30 10.31 4.44
CA LYS A 530 -28.57 9.57 4.55
C LYS A 530 -29.77 10.49 4.81
N ASN A 531 -29.56 11.56 5.56
CA ASN A 531 -30.62 12.52 5.90
C ASN A 531 -30.62 13.76 4.99
N SER A 532 -29.81 13.77 3.93
CA SER A 532 -29.69 14.89 2.98
C SER A 532 -29.38 16.24 3.67
N LEU A 533 -28.48 16.23 4.66
CA LEU A 533 -28.12 17.42 5.45
C LEU A 533 -26.83 18.11 4.95
N GLN A 534 -26.38 17.82 3.72
CA GLN A 534 -25.11 18.30 3.19
C GLN A 534 -25.06 19.83 3.05
N GLU A 535 -26.21 20.47 2.75
CA GLU A 535 -26.29 21.93 2.65
C GLU A 535 -26.19 22.61 4.03
N ILE A 536 -26.61 21.93 5.10
CA ILE A 536 -26.59 22.47 6.47
C ILE A 536 -25.22 22.31 7.11
N TYR A 537 -24.54 21.20 6.80
CA TYR A 537 -23.25 20.81 7.37
C TYR A 537 -22.15 20.74 6.28
N SER A 538 -22.11 21.75 5.41
CA SER A 538 -21.31 21.71 4.18
C SER A 538 -19.80 21.72 4.50
N THR A 539 -19.40 22.55 5.46
CA THR A 539 -18.01 22.69 5.89
C THR A 539 -17.56 21.47 6.69
N LEU A 540 -18.44 20.93 7.55
CA LEU A 540 -18.23 19.68 8.28
C LEU A 540 -18.11 18.47 7.33
N CYS A 541 -18.91 18.41 6.25
CA CYS A 541 -18.79 17.37 5.22
C CYS A 541 -17.41 17.40 4.56
N ILE A 542 -16.93 18.58 4.18
CA ILE A 542 -15.60 18.75 3.58
C ILE A 542 -14.52 18.30 4.56
N CYS A 543 -14.60 18.74 5.82
CA CYS A 543 -13.66 18.35 6.87
C CYS A 543 -13.58 16.82 7.03
N ILE A 544 -14.74 16.17 7.17
CA ILE A 544 -14.80 14.73 7.38
C ILE A 544 -14.32 13.96 6.13
N ARG A 545 -14.63 14.42 4.91
CA ARG A 545 -14.13 13.79 3.68
C ARG A 545 -12.61 13.87 3.61
N ILE A 546 -12.02 15.05 3.86
CA ILE A 546 -10.57 15.23 3.89
C ILE A 546 -9.95 14.34 4.96
N LEU A 547 -10.55 14.30 6.16
CA LEU A 547 -10.12 13.43 7.25
C LEU A 547 -10.09 11.96 6.81
N LEU A 548 -11.19 11.45 6.25
CA LEU A 548 -11.31 10.06 5.82
C LEU A 548 -10.43 9.72 4.60
N THR A 549 -9.95 10.71 3.83
CA THR A 549 -8.98 10.47 2.74
C THR A 549 -7.55 10.26 3.23
N ALA A 550 -7.22 10.49 4.51
CA ALA A 550 -5.85 10.37 4.97
C ALA A 550 -5.30 8.95 4.74
N PRO A 551 -4.08 8.79 4.19
CA PRO A 551 -3.52 7.49 3.86
C PRO A 551 -2.97 6.82 5.13
N VAL A 552 -3.86 6.34 5.99
CA VAL A 552 -3.47 5.72 7.26
C VAL A 552 -3.01 4.26 7.06
N THR A 553 -3.48 3.60 5.99
CA THR A 553 -3.11 2.22 5.64
C THR A 553 -2.13 2.19 4.46
N VAL A 554 -1.28 1.16 4.38
CA VAL A 554 -0.45 0.85 3.19
C VAL A 554 -0.92 -0.39 2.44
N THR A 555 -2.14 -0.83 2.71
CA THR A 555 -2.64 -2.11 2.21
C THR A 555 -2.70 -2.20 0.70
N GLY A 556 -2.97 -1.09 0.00
CA GLY A 556 -3.06 -1.04 -1.45
C GLY A 556 -1.71 -1.32 -2.10
N ALA A 557 -0.65 -0.64 -1.65
CA ALA A 557 0.70 -0.83 -2.16
C ALA A 557 1.18 -2.27 -1.92
N GLU A 558 1.02 -2.81 -0.71
CA GLU A 558 1.42 -4.18 -0.39
C GLU A 558 0.64 -5.22 -1.21
N ARG A 559 -0.68 -5.03 -1.37
CA ARG A 559 -1.52 -5.89 -2.22
C ARG A 559 -1.08 -5.83 -3.66
N SER A 560 -0.71 -4.64 -4.17
CA SER A 560 -0.23 -4.46 -5.52
C SER A 560 1.04 -5.28 -5.78
N PHE A 561 2.04 -5.22 -4.88
CA PHE A 561 3.28 -5.97 -5.04
C PHE A 561 3.09 -7.48 -4.91
N SER A 562 2.16 -7.92 -4.06
CA SER A 562 1.78 -9.33 -4.00
C SER A 562 1.25 -9.80 -5.37
N ARG A 563 0.41 -8.98 -6.04
CA ARG A 563 -0.05 -9.28 -7.40
C ARG A 563 1.06 -9.18 -8.43
N MET A 564 1.96 -8.21 -8.32
CA MET A 564 3.11 -8.08 -9.21
C MET A 564 3.95 -9.36 -9.25
N LYS A 565 4.27 -9.94 -8.08
CA LYS A 565 5.00 -11.21 -7.96
C LYS A 565 4.27 -12.41 -8.57
N LEU A 566 2.94 -12.35 -8.66
CA LEU A 566 2.12 -13.35 -9.33
C LEU A 566 1.97 -13.10 -10.84
N ILE A 567 2.22 -11.89 -11.34
CA ILE A 567 2.10 -11.55 -12.77
C ILE A 567 3.46 -11.66 -13.46
N LYS A 568 4.50 -11.01 -12.93
CA LYS A 568 5.91 -11.08 -13.38
C LYS A 568 6.69 -11.92 -12.36
N ASN A 569 6.78 -13.22 -12.66
CA ASN A 569 7.56 -14.19 -11.89
C ASN A 569 8.75 -14.70 -12.72
N ILE A 570 9.57 -15.59 -12.17
CA ILE A 570 10.77 -16.13 -12.85
C ILE A 570 10.45 -16.69 -14.25
N MET A 571 9.29 -17.32 -14.41
CA MET A 571 8.83 -17.90 -15.69
C MET A 571 8.29 -16.85 -16.69
N ARG A 572 8.08 -15.61 -16.24
CA ARG A 572 7.48 -14.48 -16.99
C ARG A 572 8.29 -13.19 -16.84
N SER A 573 9.59 -13.30 -16.63
CA SER A 573 10.50 -12.17 -16.41
C SER A 573 10.56 -11.19 -17.58
N THR A 574 10.24 -11.66 -18.80
CA THR A 574 10.21 -10.87 -20.04
C THR A 574 8.90 -10.10 -20.26
N THR A 575 8.02 -10.03 -19.25
CA THR A 575 6.80 -9.20 -19.33
C THR A 575 7.18 -7.72 -19.35
N THR A 576 6.72 -6.98 -20.37
CA THR A 576 6.93 -5.53 -20.50
C THR A 576 6.15 -4.76 -19.45
N ASP A 577 6.63 -3.56 -19.10
CA ASP A 577 6.06 -2.76 -18.00
C ASP A 577 4.60 -2.35 -18.28
N ASP A 578 4.30 -1.89 -19.49
CA ASP A 578 2.93 -1.57 -19.91
C ASP A 578 1.98 -2.77 -19.70
N ARG A 579 2.45 -3.98 -20.02
CA ARG A 579 1.65 -5.20 -19.89
C ARG A 579 1.53 -5.61 -18.43
N LEU A 580 2.61 -5.48 -17.64
CA LEU A 580 2.61 -5.75 -16.21
C LEU A 580 1.58 -4.88 -15.50
N SER A 581 1.65 -3.57 -15.72
CA SER A 581 0.74 -2.61 -15.11
C SER A 581 -0.70 -2.85 -15.52
N ALA A 582 -1.00 -2.99 -16.81
CA ALA A 582 -2.36 -3.22 -17.27
C ALA A 582 -2.97 -4.51 -16.71
N LEU A 583 -2.18 -5.59 -16.62
CA LEU A 583 -2.63 -6.83 -15.97
C LEU A 583 -2.85 -6.64 -14.46
N ALA A 584 -2.01 -5.85 -13.79
CA ALA A 584 -2.14 -5.54 -12.37
C ALA A 584 -3.42 -4.73 -12.09
N VAL A 585 -3.71 -3.70 -12.90
CA VAL A 585 -4.96 -2.92 -12.82
C VAL A 585 -6.16 -3.85 -12.92
N ILE A 586 -6.24 -4.71 -13.94
CA ILE A 586 -7.38 -5.63 -14.12
C ILE A 586 -7.49 -6.63 -12.95
N SER A 587 -6.36 -7.10 -12.42
CA SER A 587 -6.32 -8.08 -11.33
C SER A 587 -6.77 -7.49 -9.99
N ILE A 588 -6.24 -6.31 -9.65
CA ILE A 588 -6.48 -5.62 -8.39
C ILE A 588 -7.89 -5.00 -8.41
N GLU A 589 -8.21 -4.23 -9.45
CA GLU A 589 -9.48 -3.51 -9.62
C GLU A 589 -10.56 -4.34 -10.31
N ASN A 590 -10.56 -5.66 -10.08
CA ASN A 590 -11.46 -6.59 -10.76
C ASN A 590 -12.96 -6.38 -10.41
N LYS A 591 -13.27 -5.61 -9.36
CA LYS A 591 -14.66 -5.21 -9.05
C LYS A 591 -15.21 -4.29 -10.16
N ILE A 592 -14.42 -3.31 -10.57
CA ILE A 592 -14.78 -2.38 -11.64
C ILE A 592 -14.75 -3.08 -12.99
N ALA A 593 -13.79 -3.99 -13.21
CA ALA A 593 -13.74 -4.80 -14.42
C ALA A 593 -15.07 -5.54 -14.71
N ARG A 594 -15.83 -5.90 -13.66
CA ARG A 594 -17.13 -6.58 -13.78
C ARG A 594 -18.29 -5.64 -14.09
N SER A 595 -18.16 -4.36 -13.80
CA SER A 595 -19.18 -3.33 -14.05
C SER A 595 -18.92 -2.53 -15.33
N LEU A 596 -17.88 -2.87 -16.10
CA LEU A 596 -17.61 -2.22 -17.37
C LEU A 596 -18.73 -2.48 -18.37
N ASP A 597 -19.08 -1.45 -19.14
CA ASP A 597 -19.97 -1.60 -20.29
C ASP A 597 -19.19 -2.21 -21.47
N TYR A 598 -19.49 -3.47 -21.76
CA TYR A 598 -18.84 -4.21 -22.84
C TYR A 598 -19.16 -3.62 -24.20
N ASP A 599 -20.36 -3.07 -24.39
CA ASP A 599 -20.76 -2.56 -25.70
C ASP A 599 -20.02 -1.23 -25.98
N ALA A 600 -19.83 -0.38 -24.96
CA ALA A 600 -18.96 0.79 -25.05
C ALA A 600 -17.49 0.43 -25.31
N LEU A 601 -16.95 -0.55 -24.58
CA LEU A 601 -15.59 -1.06 -24.76
C LEU A 601 -15.32 -1.54 -26.20
N ILE A 602 -16.26 -2.30 -26.78
CA ILE A 602 -16.06 -2.86 -28.11
C ILE A 602 -16.15 -1.77 -29.19
N ASN A 603 -17.04 -0.78 -29.02
CA ASN A 603 -17.10 0.37 -29.92
C ASN A 603 -15.77 1.14 -29.90
N GLN A 604 -15.21 1.38 -28.72
CA GLN A 604 -13.89 2.02 -28.58
C GLN A 604 -12.77 1.18 -29.24
N PHE A 605 -12.81 -0.14 -29.10
CA PHE A 605 -11.86 -1.03 -29.79
C PHE A 605 -11.96 -0.91 -31.31
N ALA A 606 -13.19 -0.90 -31.85
CA ALA A 606 -13.44 -0.77 -33.28
C ALA A 606 -12.97 0.59 -33.82
N GLU A 607 -13.24 1.68 -33.10
CA GLU A 607 -12.77 3.03 -33.45
C GLU A 607 -11.25 3.13 -33.47
N ASN A 608 -10.58 2.59 -32.44
CA ASN A 608 -9.11 2.56 -32.36
C ASN A 608 -8.49 1.79 -33.54
N LYS A 609 -9.14 0.72 -34.00
CA LYS A 609 -8.71 -0.04 -35.18
C LYS A 609 -8.95 0.73 -36.49
N ALA A 610 -10.08 1.39 -36.62
CA ALA A 610 -10.41 2.20 -37.79
C ALA A 610 -9.44 3.38 -37.95
N GLN A 611 -9.05 4.03 -36.86
CA GLN A 611 -8.05 5.09 -36.86
C GLN A 611 -6.68 4.59 -37.30
N LYS A 612 -6.19 3.46 -36.75
CA LYS A 612 -4.90 2.87 -37.15
C LYS A 612 -4.84 2.51 -38.63
N LYS A 613 -5.96 2.06 -39.24
CA LYS A 613 -6.04 1.79 -40.69
C LYS A 613 -6.01 3.05 -41.55
N ARG A 614 -6.39 4.21 -41.04
CA ARG A 614 -6.35 5.49 -41.79
C ARG A 614 -4.95 6.13 -41.82
N PHE A 615 -4.07 5.73 -40.90
CA PHE A 615 -2.70 6.27 -40.77
C PHE A 615 -1.60 5.26 -41.17
N ALA A 616 -1.97 4.05 -41.60
CA ALA A 616 -1.09 3.03 -42.17
C ALA A 616 -1.31 2.96 -43.67
#